data_AF-A0A1F2S5J1-F1
#
_entry.id   AF-A0A1F2S5J1-F1
#
_cell.length_a   1.000
_cell.length_b   1.000
_cell.length_c   1.000
_cell.angle_alpha   90.00
_cell.angle_beta   90.00
_cell.angle_gamma   90.00
#
_symmetry.space_group_name_H-M   'P 1'
#
loop_
_entity.id
_entity.type
_entity.pdbx_description
1 polymer ?
#
loop_
_entity_poly.entity_id
_entity_poly.type
_entity_poly.pdbx_seq_one_letter_code
_entity_poly.pdbx_strand_id
1 'polypeptide(L)'
;MTQQDIFVTRLRRHRERNTIALDEIARATSVKRELFEAFERNDLDRWPRGVYARAWVRAYASLVGLDPMDTVDEFCRLFPQGDRRAGRTLQAVAAIVAHPSEYRDEFSGAADRRRGTPVRGCPAAHACTVGARINMLRPPAWHVPLTRSLQALWLRWTLKPSPVRVKRTPRAISLSVRYK
;
A
#
# COMPACT_ATOMS: atom_id res chain seq x y z
N MET A 1 26.84 7.41 10.24
CA MET A 1 25.38 7.23 10.25
C MET A 1 24.90 7.11 8.82
N THR A 2 24.23 6.02 8.48
CA THR A 2 23.66 5.83 7.13
C THR A 2 22.40 6.66 6.94
N GLN A 3 21.97 6.87 5.70
CA GLN A 3 20.69 7.55 5.40
C GLN A 3 19.49 6.78 5.98
N GLN A 4 19.60 5.44 6.04
CA GLN A 4 18.61 4.57 6.67
C GLN A 4 18.51 4.81 8.18
N ASP A 5 19.65 4.91 8.88
CA ASP A 5 19.67 5.19 10.32
C ASP A 5 19.03 6.54 10.66
N ILE A 6 19.28 7.56 9.82
CA ILE A 6 18.69 8.90 9.98
C ILE A 6 17.17 8.83 9.85
N PHE A 7 16.67 8.12 8.83
CA PHE A 7 15.24 7.94 8.58
C PHE A 7 14.55 7.22 9.74
N VAL A 8 15.08 6.09 10.18
CA VAL A 8 14.52 5.29 11.29
C VAL A 8 14.55 6.09 12.60
N THR A 9 15.67 6.77 12.88
CA THR A 9 15.80 7.61 14.07
C THR A 9 14.77 8.75 14.07
N ARG A 10 14.50 9.37 12.91
CA ARG A 10 13.47 10.41 12.76
C ARG A 10 12.08 9.87 13.10
N LEU A 11 11.72 8.71 12.57
CA LEU A 11 10.45 8.03 12.83
C LEU A 11 10.26 7.72 14.32
N ARG A 12 11.28 7.13 14.95
CA ARG A 12 11.28 6.82 16.38
C ARG A 12 11.10 8.06 17.24
N ARG A 13 11.86 9.13 16.95
CA ARG A 13 11.73 10.42 17.66
C ARG A 13 10.33 11.00 17.56
N HIS A 14 9.69 10.89 16.40
CA HIS A 14 8.33 11.38 16.20
C HIS A 14 7.31 10.58 17.03
N ARG A 15 7.49 9.26 17.10
CA ARG A 15 6.67 8.37 17.94
C ARG A 15 6.82 8.71 19.43
N GLU A 16 8.07 8.84 19.90
CA GLU A 16 8.37 9.15 21.30
C GLU A 16 7.81 10.52 21.71
N ARG A 17 7.90 11.54 20.85
CA ARG A 17 7.29 12.86 21.08
C ARG A 17 5.77 12.82 21.21
N ASN A 18 5.12 11.93 20.45
CA ASN A 18 3.69 11.74 20.50
C ASN A 18 3.25 10.75 21.59
N THR A 19 4.19 10.25 22.41
CA THR A 19 3.94 9.31 23.52
C THR A 19 3.24 8.02 23.09
N ILE A 20 3.44 7.58 21.85
CA ILE A 20 2.80 6.38 21.31
C ILE A 20 3.67 5.15 21.60
N ALA A 21 3.09 4.14 22.24
CA ALA A 21 3.77 2.88 22.50
C ALA A 21 3.83 2.00 21.23
N LEU A 22 4.90 1.23 21.05
CA LEU A 22 4.98 0.25 19.95
C LEU A 22 3.86 -0.79 20.01
N ASP A 23 3.41 -1.15 21.21
CA ASP A 23 2.27 -2.06 21.42
C ASP A 23 0.96 -1.50 20.84
N GLU A 24 0.77 -0.20 20.88
CA GLU A 24 -0.41 0.46 20.32
C GLU A 24 -0.42 0.40 18.80
N ILE A 25 0.74 0.68 18.18
CA ILE A 25 0.93 0.57 16.73
C ILE A 25 0.72 -0.88 16.28
N ALA A 26 1.26 -1.85 17.02
CA ALA A 26 1.09 -3.27 16.75
C ALA A 26 -0.39 -3.68 16.78
N ARG A 27 -1.14 -3.25 17.82
CA ARG A 27 -2.58 -3.52 17.91
C ARG A 27 -3.37 -2.88 16.78
N ALA A 28 -3.10 -1.61 16.46
CA ALA A 28 -3.82 -0.87 15.42
C ALA A 28 -3.59 -1.43 14.01
N THR A 29 -2.39 -1.95 13.74
CA THR A 29 -2.01 -2.48 12.41
C THR A 29 -2.17 -3.99 12.28
N SER A 30 -2.43 -4.71 13.37
CA SER A 30 -2.41 -6.18 13.45
C SER A 30 -1.06 -6.79 13.01
N VAL A 31 0.02 -6.05 13.18
CA VAL A 31 1.40 -6.49 12.88
C VAL A 31 2.12 -6.75 14.20
N LYS A 32 2.99 -7.77 14.25
CA LYS A 32 3.75 -8.11 15.45
C LYS A 32 4.62 -6.93 15.91
N ARG A 33 4.61 -6.64 17.21
CA ARG A 33 5.45 -5.60 17.83
C ARG A 33 6.93 -5.76 17.49
N GLU A 34 7.43 -6.99 17.53
CA GLU A 34 8.83 -7.33 17.24
C GLU A 34 9.29 -6.82 15.88
N LEU A 35 8.40 -6.76 14.88
CA LEU A 35 8.73 -6.27 13.55
C LEU A 35 8.93 -4.76 13.55
N PHE A 36 8.07 -3.99 14.24
CA PHE A 36 8.28 -2.55 14.39
C PHE A 36 9.48 -2.22 15.27
N GLU A 37 9.75 -3.05 16.28
CA GLU A 37 10.94 -2.92 17.10
C GLU A 37 12.21 -3.14 16.28
N ALA A 38 12.23 -4.17 15.41
CA ALA A 38 13.31 -4.41 14.47
C ALA A 38 13.45 -3.27 13.46
N PHE A 39 12.33 -2.75 12.94
CA PHE A 39 12.31 -1.58 12.08
C PHE A 39 12.93 -0.34 12.75
N GLU A 40 12.63 -0.08 14.02
CA GLU A 40 13.26 1.00 14.80
C GLU A 40 14.74 0.78 15.11
N ARG A 41 15.22 -0.47 15.03
CA ARG A 41 16.64 -0.84 15.10
C ARG A 41 17.34 -0.87 13.73
N ASN A 42 16.63 -0.51 12.66
CA ASN A 42 17.11 -0.63 11.29
C ASN A 42 17.43 -2.09 10.86
N ASP A 43 16.82 -3.06 11.52
CA ASP A 43 16.87 -4.49 11.19
C ASP A 43 15.60 -4.88 10.43
N LEU A 44 15.74 -5.10 9.13
CA LEU A 44 14.64 -5.37 8.20
C LEU A 44 14.77 -6.75 7.53
N ASP A 45 15.55 -7.65 8.12
CA ASP A 45 15.80 -8.98 7.54
C ASP A 45 14.52 -9.82 7.49
N ARG A 46 13.66 -9.68 8.51
CA ARG A 46 12.35 -10.34 8.59
C ARG A 46 11.19 -9.49 8.09
N TRP A 47 11.48 -8.31 7.54
CA TRP A 47 10.45 -7.42 7.03
C TRP A 47 9.92 -7.92 5.68
N PRO A 48 8.60 -7.95 5.44
CA PRO A 48 8.05 -8.38 4.17
C PRO A 48 8.53 -7.46 3.05
N ARG A 49 8.42 -7.93 1.81
CA ARG A 49 8.75 -7.14 0.63
C ARG A 49 7.49 -6.66 -0.09
N GLY A 50 7.66 -5.71 -1.01
CA GLY A 50 6.62 -5.32 -1.95
C GLY A 50 5.47 -4.51 -1.33
N VAL A 51 4.23 -4.92 -1.60
CA VAL A 51 3.04 -4.12 -1.25
C VAL A 51 2.85 -4.04 0.27
N TYR A 52 3.08 -5.14 0.99
CA TYR A 52 2.89 -5.21 2.43
C TYR A 52 3.91 -4.35 3.18
N ALA A 53 5.18 -4.39 2.75
CA ALA A 53 6.24 -3.54 3.30
C ALA A 53 5.81 -2.07 3.35
N ARG A 54 5.29 -1.57 2.21
CA ARG A 54 4.83 -0.19 2.08
C ARG A 54 3.56 0.08 2.85
N ALA A 55 2.63 -0.88 2.91
CA ALA A 55 1.40 -0.73 3.67
C ALA A 55 1.66 -0.57 5.16
N TRP A 56 2.61 -1.33 5.72
CA TRP A 56 2.97 -1.25 7.13
C TRP A 56 3.68 0.06 7.47
N VAL A 57 4.63 0.49 6.63
CA VAL A 57 5.29 1.81 6.80
C VAL A 57 4.28 2.94 6.68
N ARG A 58 3.32 2.86 5.74
CA ARG A 58 2.24 3.84 5.62
C ARG A 58 1.42 3.92 6.90
N ALA A 59 0.99 2.77 7.42
CA ALA A 59 0.16 2.72 8.63
C ALA A 59 0.93 3.26 9.85
N TYR A 60 2.21 2.91 9.98
CA TYR A 60 3.10 3.46 11.00
C TYR A 60 3.16 5.00 10.92
N ALA A 61 3.43 5.55 9.73
CA ALA A 61 3.53 6.99 9.51
C ALA A 61 2.22 7.71 9.88
N SER A 62 1.08 7.16 9.47
CA SER A 62 -0.24 7.72 9.80
C SER A 62 -0.48 7.77 11.32
N LEU A 63 -0.15 6.70 12.05
CA LEU A 63 -0.35 6.63 13.50
C LEU A 63 0.57 7.59 14.25
N VAL A 64 1.79 7.75 13.78
CA VAL A 64 2.80 8.65 14.37
C VAL A 64 2.60 10.11 13.94
N GLY A 65 1.63 10.41 13.08
CA GLY A 65 1.31 11.77 12.65
C GLY A 65 2.30 12.36 11.63
N LEU A 66 2.97 11.51 10.85
CA LEU A 66 3.80 11.90 9.72
C LEU A 66 3.00 11.83 8.41
N ASP A 67 3.46 12.53 7.37
CA ASP A 67 2.85 12.37 6.05
C ASP A 67 3.10 10.94 5.53
N PRO A 68 2.04 10.14 5.28
CA PRO A 68 2.21 8.73 4.94
C PRO A 68 2.77 8.52 3.54
N MET A 69 2.54 9.45 2.61
CA MET A 69 3.00 9.30 1.24
C MET A 69 4.48 9.62 1.12
N ASP A 70 4.92 10.74 1.70
CA ASP A 70 6.32 11.14 1.74
C ASP A 70 7.18 10.12 2.49
N THR A 71 6.67 9.61 3.62
CA THR A 71 7.38 8.59 4.41
C THR A 71 7.58 7.29 3.62
N VAL A 72 6.54 6.85 2.89
CA VAL A 72 6.64 5.65 2.05
C VAL A 72 7.56 5.87 0.85
N ASP A 73 7.53 7.05 0.22
CA ASP A 73 8.41 7.37 -0.90
C ASP A 73 9.87 7.45 -0.47
N GLU A 74 10.16 7.99 0.71
CA GLU A 74 11.48 7.93 1.32
C GLU A 74 11.90 6.50 1.66
N PHE A 75 11.01 5.70 2.27
CA PHE A 75 11.27 4.29 2.55
C PHE A 75 11.61 3.49 1.27
N CYS A 76 10.87 3.69 0.18
CA CYS A 76 11.12 3.00 -1.09
C CYS A 76 12.47 3.38 -1.72
N ARG A 77 13.00 4.58 -1.42
CA ARG A 77 14.32 5.02 -1.91
C ARG A 77 15.46 4.45 -1.07
N LEU A 78 15.25 4.31 0.23
CA LEU A 78 16.29 3.90 1.18
C LEU A 78 16.36 2.39 1.37
N PHE A 79 15.25 1.67 1.19
CA PHE A 79 15.14 0.26 1.53
C PHE A 79 14.70 -0.60 0.34
N PRO A 80 15.44 -1.67 0.01
CA PRO A 80 15.06 -2.58 -1.07
C PRO A 80 13.74 -3.32 -0.79
N GLN A 81 13.35 -3.48 0.48
CA GLN A 81 12.08 -4.08 0.90
C GLN A 81 10.86 -3.30 0.37
N GLY A 82 10.98 -1.98 0.21
CA GLY A 82 9.91 -1.11 -0.26
C GLY A 82 9.88 -0.92 -1.78
N ASP A 83 10.91 -1.35 -2.50
CA ASP A 83 11.05 -1.05 -3.93
C ASP A 83 9.84 -1.57 -4.72
N ARG A 84 9.17 -0.64 -5.41
CA ARG A 84 7.98 -0.93 -6.21
C ARG A 84 8.31 -1.65 -7.51
N ARG A 85 9.56 -1.60 -7.94
CA ARG A 85 10.04 -2.09 -9.24
C ARG A 85 10.82 -3.38 -9.12
N ALA A 86 11.48 -3.63 -7.99
CA ALA A 86 12.29 -4.82 -7.73
C ALA A 86 11.75 -6.10 -8.36
N GLY A 87 10.51 -6.50 -8.03
CA GLY A 87 9.93 -7.73 -8.60
C GLY A 87 9.81 -7.72 -10.13
N ARG A 88 9.32 -6.62 -10.73
CA ARG A 88 9.19 -6.52 -12.19
C ARG A 88 10.54 -6.40 -12.89
N THR A 89 11.47 -5.63 -12.34
CA THR A 89 12.81 -5.46 -12.91
C THR A 89 13.59 -6.76 -12.85
N LEU A 90 13.55 -7.48 -11.72
CA LEU A 90 14.23 -8.77 -11.57
C LEU A 90 13.63 -9.82 -12.52
N GLN A 91 12.31 -9.87 -12.68
CA GLN A 91 11.65 -10.73 -13.66
C GLN A 91 12.05 -10.37 -15.10
N ALA A 92 12.10 -9.08 -15.44
CA ALA A 92 12.49 -8.63 -16.78
C ALA A 92 13.96 -8.96 -17.09
N VAL A 93 14.87 -8.73 -16.14
CA VAL A 93 16.30 -9.06 -16.29
C VAL A 93 16.49 -10.57 -16.44
N ALA A 94 15.80 -11.38 -15.63
CA ALA A 94 15.86 -12.83 -15.74
C ALA A 94 15.38 -13.33 -17.11
N ALA A 95 14.31 -12.73 -17.65
CA ALA A 95 13.83 -13.03 -18.99
C ALA A 95 14.85 -12.70 -20.09
N ILE A 96 15.58 -11.58 -19.97
CA ILE A 96 16.65 -11.19 -20.92
C ILE A 96 17.79 -12.22 -20.89
N VAL A 97 18.19 -12.67 -19.70
CA VAL A 97 19.28 -13.63 -19.50
C VAL A 97 18.83 -15.08 -19.77
N ALA A 98 17.56 -15.28 -20.18
CA ALA A 98 16.93 -16.59 -20.34
C ALA A 98 17.08 -17.49 -19.10
N HIS A 99 17.10 -16.88 -17.90
CA HIS A 99 17.20 -17.57 -16.63
C HIS A 99 15.85 -17.54 -15.91
N PRO A 100 15.41 -18.63 -15.24
CA PRO A 100 14.23 -18.56 -14.40
C PRO A 100 14.43 -17.52 -13.30
N SER A 101 13.49 -16.60 -13.11
CA SER A 101 13.54 -15.70 -11.96
C SER A 101 13.24 -16.49 -10.69
N GLU A 102 14.23 -16.67 -9.81
CA GLU A 102 13.99 -17.23 -8.47
C GLU A 102 13.25 -16.24 -7.54
N TYR A 103 12.96 -15.02 -8.02
CA TYR A 103 12.25 -14.00 -7.27
C TYR A 103 10.87 -14.50 -6.82
N ARG A 104 10.77 -14.86 -5.54
CA ARG A 104 9.53 -15.19 -4.85
C ARG A 104 9.13 -14.00 -4.00
N ASP A 105 7.96 -13.41 -4.28
CA ASP A 105 7.33 -12.52 -3.30
C ASP A 105 6.82 -13.43 -2.17
N GLU A 106 7.49 -13.44 -1.02
CA GLU A 106 7.24 -14.37 0.10
C GLU A 106 5.79 -14.36 0.59
N PHE A 107 5.02 -13.31 0.28
CA PHE A 107 3.61 -13.18 0.62
C PHE A 107 2.63 -13.51 -0.52
N SER A 108 3.11 -13.95 -1.69
CA SER A 108 2.27 -14.37 -2.82
C SER A 108 1.59 -15.75 -2.65
N GLY A 109 1.82 -16.42 -1.50
CA GLY A 109 1.37 -17.78 -1.19
C GLY A 109 -0.14 -18.03 -1.03
N ALA A 110 -1.02 -17.09 -1.38
CA ALA A 110 -2.48 -17.31 -1.31
C ALA A 110 -3.25 -16.75 -2.52
N ALA A 111 -2.57 -16.49 -3.65
CA ALA A 111 -3.16 -15.87 -4.83
C ALA A 111 -3.35 -16.85 -6.00
N ASP A 112 -3.99 -18.00 -5.78
CA ASP A 112 -4.61 -18.77 -6.87
C ASP A 112 -5.86 -19.54 -6.42
N ARG A 113 -6.76 -18.86 -5.69
CA ARG A 113 -8.17 -19.28 -5.56
C ARG A 113 -9.16 -18.41 -6.36
N ARG A 114 -8.66 -17.33 -7.00
CA ARG A 114 -9.46 -16.43 -7.86
C ARG A 114 -9.16 -16.56 -9.35
N ARG A 115 -8.18 -17.36 -9.74
CA ARG A 115 -8.05 -17.89 -11.09
C ARG A 115 -8.61 -19.30 -10.98
N GLY A 116 -9.89 -19.44 -11.29
CA GLY A 116 -10.48 -20.77 -11.42
C GLY A 116 -9.63 -21.55 -12.41
N THR A 117 -9.22 -22.76 -12.04
CA THR A 117 -8.73 -23.75 -12.99
C THR A 117 -9.71 -23.77 -14.17
N PRO A 118 -9.27 -23.58 -15.42
CA PRO A 118 -10.17 -23.76 -16.54
C PRO A 118 -10.62 -25.22 -16.47
N VAL A 119 -11.91 -25.44 -16.24
CA VAL A 119 -12.49 -26.78 -16.24
C VAL A 119 -12.29 -27.31 -17.65
N ARG A 120 -11.30 -28.21 -17.84
CA ARG A 120 -11.16 -28.96 -19.08
C ARG A 120 -12.41 -29.83 -19.21
N GLY A 121 -13.33 -29.44 -20.09
CA GLY A 121 -14.43 -30.30 -20.52
C GLY A 121 -15.84 -29.71 -20.39
N CYS A 122 -16.09 -28.48 -20.82
CA CYS A 122 -17.46 -28.11 -21.18
C CYS A 122 -17.70 -28.44 -22.67
N PRO A 123 -18.43 -29.53 -23.01
CA PRO A 123 -18.90 -29.73 -24.37
C PRO A 123 -19.96 -28.67 -24.70
N ALA A 124 -19.82 -28.06 -25.88
CA ALA A 124 -20.78 -27.12 -26.42
C ALA A 124 -22.10 -27.83 -26.74
N ALA A 125 -23.17 -27.53 -26.02
CA ALA A 125 -24.53 -27.51 -26.55
C ALA A 125 -25.49 -26.98 -25.48
N HIS A 126 -26.56 -26.36 -25.97
CA HIS A 126 -27.72 -25.82 -25.25
C HIS A 126 -27.60 -24.37 -24.79
N ALA A 127 -28.18 -23.53 -25.64
CA ALA A 127 -28.70 -22.22 -25.32
C ALA A 127 -29.45 -22.23 -23.98
N CYS A 128 -28.92 -21.51 -22.99
CA CYS A 128 -29.71 -21.07 -21.85
C CYS A 128 -30.11 -19.61 -22.09
N THR A 129 -31.37 -19.45 -22.45
CA THR A 129 -32.15 -18.22 -22.43
C THR A 129 -31.86 -17.42 -21.16
N VAL A 130 -31.55 -16.14 -21.36
CA VAL A 130 -31.41 -15.11 -20.32
C VAL A 130 -32.65 -15.12 -19.43
N GLY A 131 -32.46 -15.44 -18.14
CA GLY A 131 -33.55 -15.53 -17.18
C GLY A 131 -33.10 -15.67 -15.74
N ALA A 132 -32.00 -15.02 -15.34
CA ALA A 132 -31.61 -14.96 -13.93
C ALA A 132 -32.23 -13.72 -13.28
N ARG A 133 -33.42 -13.91 -12.71
CA ARG A 133 -34.03 -13.03 -11.71
C ARG A 133 -32.97 -12.64 -10.68
N ILE A 134 -32.66 -11.35 -10.60
CA ILE A 134 -31.90 -10.78 -9.49
C ILE A 134 -32.78 -10.94 -8.26
N ASN A 135 -32.56 -12.03 -7.51
CA ASN A 135 -33.18 -12.22 -6.22
C ASN A 135 -32.63 -11.12 -5.30
N MET A 136 -33.49 -10.16 -4.96
CA MET A 136 -33.28 -9.21 -3.86
C MET A 136 -33.15 -10.01 -2.56
N LEU A 137 -31.96 -10.56 -2.31
CA LEU A 137 -31.54 -10.93 -0.97
C LEU A 137 -31.04 -9.65 -0.27
N ARG A 138 -31.87 -9.20 0.66
CA ARG A 138 -31.63 -8.23 1.74
C ARG A 138 -30.14 -8.10 2.10
N PRO A 139 -29.54 -6.90 2.06
CA PRO A 139 -28.15 -6.72 2.49
C PRO A 139 -27.99 -7.05 3.99
N PRO A 140 -26.86 -7.60 4.43
CA PRO A 140 -26.61 -7.94 5.83
C PRO A 140 -26.45 -6.67 6.68
N ALA A 141 -27.24 -6.61 7.76
CA ALA A 141 -27.34 -5.51 8.71
C ALA A 141 -26.15 -5.45 9.69
N TRP A 142 -24.99 -4.97 9.23
CA TRP A 142 -23.86 -4.65 10.15
C TRP A 142 -23.79 -3.17 10.56
N HIS A 143 -24.78 -2.36 10.16
CA HIS A 143 -24.91 -0.97 10.60
C HIS A 143 -26.31 -0.71 11.14
N VAL A 144 -26.55 -1.17 12.36
CA VAL A 144 -27.47 -0.50 13.27
C VAL A 144 -26.63 0.02 14.44
N PRO A 145 -26.03 1.22 14.34
CA PRO A 145 -25.48 1.87 15.51
C PRO A 145 -26.67 2.31 16.39
N LEU A 146 -26.87 1.59 17.48
CA LEU A 146 -27.73 2.05 18.58
C LEU A 146 -27.14 3.35 19.13
N THR A 147 -28.00 4.37 19.16
CA THR A 147 -27.87 5.69 19.81
C THR A 147 -27.21 6.82 19.00
N ARG A 148 -28.03 7.87 18.83
CA ARG A 148 -27.91 9.04 17.94
C ARG A 148 -26.89 10.10 18.43
N SER A 149 -26.00 9.75 19.35
CA SER A 149 -25.12 10.71 20.04
C SER A 149 -23.64 10.57 19.70
N LEU A 150 -23.19 9.43 19.16
CA LEU A 150 -21.76 9.22 18.82
C LEU A 150 -21.40 9.56 17.36
N GLN A 151 -22.40 9.81 16.51
CA GLN A 151 -22.18 10.15 15.10
C GLN A 151 -21.68 11.59 14.90
N ALA A 152 -22.04 12.51 15.81
CA ALA A 152 -21.64 13.91 15.73
C ALA A 152 -20.14 14.13 16.04
N LEU A 153 -19.53 13.26 16.85
CA LEU A 153 -18.09 13.34 17.14
C LEU A 153 -17.24 12.79 15.99
N TRP A 154 -17.75 11.78 15.26
CA TRP A 154 -17.06 11.19 14.11
C TRP A 154 -17.08 12.13 12.88
N LEU A 155 -18.18 12.84 12.62
CA LEU A 155 -18.27 13.81 11.51
C LEU A 155 -17.43 15.09 11.73
N ARG A 156 -16.92 15.34 12.93
CA ARG A 156 -16.00 16.47 13.20
C ARG A 156 -14.53 16.13 12.88
N TRP A 157 -14.21 14.86 12.60
CA TRP A 157 -12.84 14.39 12.39
C TRP A 157 -12.51 14.02 10.93
N THR A 158 -13.45 14.10 10.01
CA THR A 158 -13.25 13.63 8.62
C THR A 158 -13.59 14.65 7.54
N LEU A 159 -13.38 15.96 7.74
CA LEU A 159 -13.42 16.90 6.61
C LEU A 159 -12.66 18.20 6.92
N LYS A 160 -11.36 18.23 6.62
CA LYS A 160 -10.69 19.49 6.23
C LYS A 160 -9.77 19.20 5.04
N PRO A 161 -10.27 19.27 3.80
CA PRO A 161 -9.39 19.28 2.63
C PRO A 161 -8.73 20.67 2.53
N SER A 162 -7.40 20.71 2.67
CA SER A 162 -6.60 21.88 2.29
C SER A 162 -6.49 21.94 0.76
N PRO A 163 -6.75 23.08 0.10
CA PRO A 163 -6.58 23.19 -1.34
C PRO A 163 -5.14 23.64 -1.65
N VAL A 164 -4.30 22.74 -2.18
CA VAL A 164 -3.06 23.16 -2.86
C VAL A 164 -3.27 23.01 -4.36
N ARG A 165 -3.61 24.14 -4.98
CA ARG A 165 -3.77 24.31 -6.42
C ARG A 165 -2.42 24.74 -7.03
N VAL A 166 -1.66 23.80 -7.59
CA VAL A 166 -0.49 24.13 -8.42
C VAL A 166 -0.94 24.22 -9.88
N LYS A 167 -1.14 25.45 -10.38
CA LYS A 167 -1.33 25.70 -11.82
C LYS A 167 0.02 25.53 -12.52
N ARG A 168 0.22 24.44 -13.27
CA ARG A 168 1.29 24.36 -14.27
C ARG A 168 0.75 24.92 -15.58
N THR A 169 1.19 26.12 -15.95
CA THR A 169 1.02 26.65 -17.31
C THR A 169 2.12 26.05 -18.19
N PRO A 170 1.81 25.57 -19.41
CA PRO A 170 2.83 25.27 -20.39
C PRO A 170 3.38 26.59 -20.96
N ARG A 171 4.68 26.84 -20.79
CA ARG A 171 5.39 27.88 -21.56
C ARG A 171 5.49 27.39 -23.01
N ALA A 172 4.84 28.12 -23.92
CA ALA A 172 5.08 28.01 -25.35
C ALA A 172 6.54 28.42 -25.64
N ILE A 173 7.30 27.53 -26.27
CA ILE A 173 8.61 27.85 -26.84
C ILE A 173 8.34 28.19 -28.31
N SER A 174 8.39 29.48 -28.63
CA SER A 174 8.38 29.99 -29.99
C SER A 174 9.78 29.80 -30.60
N LEU A 175 9.93 28.80 -31.47
CA LEU A 175 11.08 28.67 -32.36
C LEU A 175 10.85 29.54 -33.59
N SER A 176 11.37 30.77 -33.57
CA SER A 176 11.56 31.56 -34.78
C SER A 176 12.84 31.11 -35.48
N VAL A 177 12.71 30.20 -36.44
CA VAL A 177 13.78 29.90 -37.40
C VAL A 177 13.70 30.92 -38.53
N ARG A 178 14.64 31.85 -38.55
CA ARG A 178 14.86 32.80 -39.64
C ARG A 178 15.95 32.21 -40.53
N TYR A 179 15.59 31.68 -41.70
CA TYR A 179 16.57 31.36 -42.75
C TYR A 179 16.86 32.63 -43.56
N LYS A 180 18.13 32.77 -43.94
CA LYS A 180 18.71 33.84 -44.74
C LYS A 180 19.07 33.25 -46.11
#